data_AF-A0A6G2DBZ6-F1
#
_entry.id   AF-A0A6G2DBZ6-F1
#
_cell.length_a   1.000
_cell.length_b   1.000
_cell.length_c   1.000
_cell.angle_alpha   90.00
_cell.angle_beta   90.00
_cell.angle_gamma   90.00
#
_symmetry.space_group_name_H-M   'P 1'
#
loop_
_entity.id
_entity.type
_entity.pdbx_description
1 polymer ?
#
loop_
_entity_poly.entity_id
_entity_poly.type
_entity_poly.pdbx_seq_one_letter_code
_entity_poly.pdbx_strand_id
1 'polypeptide(L)' 'MKIDILTLFPEMFSPLEHSIVGKAREKGLLDIQYHN' A
#
# COMPACT_ATOMS: atom_id res chain seq x y z
N MET A 1 -10.79 3.95 1.80
CA MET A 1 -10.21 3.56 3.12
C MET A 1 -8.75 4.00 3.14
N LYS A 2 -8.20 4.44 4.28
CA LYS A 2 -6.79 4.87 4.39
C LYS A 2 -6.03 3.93 5.33
N ILE A 3 -4.84 3.51 4.92
CA ILE A 3 -3.92 2.70 5.72
C ILE A 3 -2.56 3.42 5.74
N ASP A 4 -2.04 3.65 6.94
CA ASP A 4 -0.72 4.25 7.15
C ASP A 4 0.20 3.19 7.77
N ILE A 5 1.36 2.98 7.18
CA ILE A 5 2.33 1.97 7.58
C ILE A 5 3.62 2.67 7.97
N LEU A 6 3.99 2.59 9.26
CA LEU A 6 5.28 3.06 9.76
C LEU A 6 6.29 1.91 9.69
N THR A 7 7.33 2.06 8.88
CA THR A 7 8.35 1.03 8.65
C THR A 7 9.65 1.65 8.19
N LEU A 8 10.79 1.02 8.52
CA LEU A 8 12.09 1.42 7.96
C LEU A 8 12.33 0.84 6.55
N PHE A 9 11.50 -0.11 6.11
CA PHE A 9 11.67 -0.84 4.85
C PHE A 9 10.37 -0.85 4.02
N PRO A 10 9.95 0.27 3.40
CA PRO A 10 8.76 0.33 2.56
C PRO A 10 8.78 -0.65 1.38
N GLU A 11 9.96 -0.94 0.82
CA GLU A 11 10.17 -1.79 -0.34
C GLU A 11 9.72 -3.25 -0.14
N MET A 12 9.65 -3.73 1.11
CA MET A 12 9.14 -5.06 1.43
C MET A 12 7.66 -5.23 1.07
N PHE A 13 6.92 -4.13 0.93
CA PHE A 13 5.50 -4.14 0.59
C PHE A 13 5.23 -4.09 -0.93
N SER A 14 6.27 -4.11 -1.77
CA SER A 14 6.12 -4.20 -3.23
C SER A 14 5.20 -5.32 -3.75
N PRO A 15 5.08 -6.51 -3.10
CA PRO A 15 4.12 -7.53 -3.55
C PRO A 15 2.66 -7.09 -3.48
N LEU A 16 2.32 -6.09 -2.65
CA LEU A 16 0.95 -5.59 -2.54
C LEU A 16 0.44 -4.98 -3.84
N GLU A 17 1.33 -4.38 -4.63
CA GLU A 17 0.99 -3.72 -5.90
C GLU A 17 0.52 -4.72 -6.97
N HIS A 18 0.92 -5.99 -6.89
CA HIS A 18 0.50 -7.06 -7.81
C HIS A 18 -0.66 -7.93 -7.29
N SER A 19 -1.20 -7.58 -6.12
CA SER A 19 -2.28 -8.33 -5.47
C SER A 19 -3.65 -7.64 -5.62
N ILE A 20 -4.66 -8.12 -4.89
CA ILE A 20 -5.96 -7.42 -4.79
C ILE A 20 -5.80 -6.01 -4.20
N VAL A 21 -4.78 -5.78 -3.37
CA VAL A 21 -4.51 -4.49 -2.75
C VAL A 21 -4.13 -3.46 -3.81
N GLY A 22 -3.21 -3.78 -4.72
CA GLY A 22 -2.86 -2.92 -5.85
C GLY A 22 -4.07 -2.57 -6.72
N LYS A 23 -4.90 -3.57 -7.08
CA LYS A 23 -6.16 -3.32 -7.82
C LYS A 23 -7.12 -2.38 -7.07
N ALA A 24 -7.19 -2.47 -5.75
CA ALA A 24 -8.02 -1.59 -4.94
C ALA A 24 -7.48 -0.15 -4.90
N ARG A 25 -6.16 0.02 -4.92
CA ARG A 25 -5.49 1.32 -5.05
C ARG A 25 -5.75 1.95 -6.42
N GLU A 26 -5.59 1.19 -7.51
CA GLU A 26 -5.87 1.65 -8.88
C GLU A 26 -7.32 2.13 -9.05
N LYS A 27 -8.26 1.46 -8.38
CA LYS A 27 -9.69 1.82 -8.38
C LYS A 27 -10.05 2.95 -7.40
N GLY A 28 -9.08 3.52 -6.67
CA GLY A 28 -9.30 4.58 -5.69
C GLY A 28 -10.09 4.15 -4.45
N LEU A 29 -10.24 2.85 -4.21
CA LEU A 29 -10.99 2.31 -3.06
C LEU A 29 -10.14 2.32 -1.77
N LEU A 30 -8.82 2.30 -1.94
CA LEU A 30 -7.83 2.18 -0.89
C LEU A 30 -6.65 3.13 -1.13
N ASP A 31 -6.24 3.84 -0.09
CA ASP A 31 -5.01 4.63 -0.06
C ASP A 31 -4.05 4.04 0.97
N ILE A 32 -2.79 3.85 0.58
CA ILE A 32 -1.73 3.32 1.45
C ILE A 32 -0.55 4.29 1.42
N GLN A 33 -0.15 4.77 2.60
CA GLN A 33 1.00 5.64 2.77
C GLN A 33 2.03 4.99 3.68
N TYR A 34 3.28 5.04 3.27
CA TYR A 34 4.42 4.56 4.05
C TYR A 34 5.12 5.74 4.72
N HIS A 35 5.47 5.56 5.99
CA HIS A 35 6.19 6.54 6.81
C HIS A 35 7.46 5.89 7.38
N ASN A 36 8.51 6.69 7.54
CA ASN A 36 9.77 6.28 8.17
C ASN A 36 9.88 6.89 9.57
#